data_AF-A0A848IYT3-F1
#
_entry.id   AF-A0A848IYT3-F1
#
_cell.length_a   1.000
_cell.length_b   1.000
_cell.length_c   1.000
_cell.angle_alpha   90.00
_cell.angle_beta   90.00
_cell.angle_gamma   90.00
#
_symmetry.space_group_name_H-M   'P 1'
#
loop_
_entity.id
_entity.type
_entity.pdbx_description
1 polymer ?
#
loop_
_entity_poly.entity_id
_entity_poly.type
_entity_poly.pdbx_seq_one_letter_code
_entity_poly.pdbx_strand_id
1 'polypeptide(L)'
;MYFINGGGPCYIVSVDSYQEDGSFDKGKILAAINKLEEEDEPTILLVPEAVMFTSAGDRADINNALLNQCNKLQDRVAIMDVPVVTSNTVLQDATAFRNNDVGMSYLKYGMAYYPSLKTTLVRYYDEDALVITDNRGGAGSGAFHNFSLSVIPLGEQNALGKIVITNNANIDNDVFQIGTDTFTEGTDFDKDTSKNKTAAKLAEAITNAASANYEVIDQSGNTILIRATNPGAAGELDFLYTDSGSGVAAELSGITLERVAADTTLYNDIKKKLDTTYTLDLYPGGSMAGIYARVDRDRGVWKAPANVSVNGVKEPAVLVTHAEQEELNVNATSGKSINAIRPFAGKGTLVWGARTLAGNDNEWRYVPVRRFFNFMEESIQKATEPSVFEPNTQATWTRLKAMIENFLTQLWSAGALAGSTPQQAFFVNVGLGKTMTALDILEGRLIIEVGVAAVRPAEFIILKFSHKLQES
;
A
#
# COMPACT_ATOMS: atom_id res chain seq x y z
N MET A 1 3.70 -5.58 0.76
CA MET A 1 2.93 -6.43 -0.21
C MET A 1 3.79 -7.13 -1.24
N TYR A 2 4.73 -6.44 -1.90
CA TYR A 2 5.66 -7.02 -2.89
C TYR A 2 6.37 -8.31 -2.42
N PHE A 3 7.12 -8.22 -1.31
CA PHE A 3 7.84 -9.38 -0.76
C PHE A 3 6.91 -10.53 -0.31
N ILE A 4 5.76 -10.21 0.30
CA ILE A 4 4.76 -11.20 0.75
C ILE A 4 4.22 -12.04 -0.43
N ASN A 5 4.22 -11.47 -1.63
CA ASN A 5 3.76 -12.15 -2.84
C ASN A 5 4.89 -12.82 -3.65
N GLY A 6 6.12 -12.83 -3.12
CA GLY A 6 7.27 -13.53 -3.69
C GLY A 6 8.23 -12.66 -4.51
N GLY A 7 8.17 -11.34 -4.31
CA GLY A 7 9.16 -10.39 -4.82
C GLY A 7 10.59 -10.71 -4.39
N GLY A 8 11.56 -10.29 -5.19
CA GLY A 8 13.00 -10.51 -4.99
C GLY A 8 13.76 -9.19 -4.87
N PRO A 9 15.01 -9.11 -5.37
CA PRO A 9 15.73 -7.84 -5.48
C PRO A 9 14.91 -6.80 -6.24
N CYS A 10 14.85 -5.57 -5.73
CA CYS A 10 14.18 -4.46 -6.38
C CYS A 10 15.01 -3.18 -6.26
N TYR A 11 14.94 -2.37 -7.29
CA TYR A 11 15.46 -1.01 -7.29
C TYR A 11 14.39 -0.09 -6.69
N ILE A 12 14.80 0.76 -5.76
CA ILE A 12 13.93 1.77 -5.15
C ILE A 12 14.53 3.13 -5.49
N VAL A 13 13.78 3.91 -6.27
CA VAL A 13 14.12 5.31 -6.54
C VAL A 13 13.32 6.18 -5.58
N SER A 14 13.98 6.63 -4.51
CA SER A 14 13.36 7.55 -3.55
C SER A 14 13.18 8.91 -4.21
N VAL A 15 11.93 9.37 -4.33
CA VAL A 15 11.59 10.61 -5.05
C VAL A 15 11.64 11.83 -4.15
N ASP A 16 11.18 11.71 -2.90
CA ASP A 16 11.15 12.81 -1.94
C ASP A 16 11.04 12.31 -0.49
N SER A 17 11.12 13.24 0.45
CA SER A 17 10.74 13.03 1.86
C SER A 17 9.22 13.02 2.04
N TYR A 18 8.74 12.33 3.08
CA TYR A 18 7.33 12.31 3.45
C TYR A 18 6.84 13.72 3.79
N GLN A 19 5.73 14.13 3.17
CA GLN A 19 5.06 15.41 3.45
C GLN A 19 3.80 15.15 4.27
N GLU A 20 3.68 15.80 5.44
CA GLU A 20 2.52 15.62 6.33
C GLU A 20 1.20 16.10 5.71
N ASP A 21 1.27 17.05 4.77
CA ASP A 21 0.12 17.55 4.02
C ASP A 21 -0.34 16.58 2.90
N GLY A 22 0.40 15.49 2.68
CA GLY A 22 0.13 14.50 1.64
C GLY A 22 0.40 15.00 0.22
N SER A 23 1.20 16.07 0.05
CA SER A 23 1.56 16.58 -1.27
C SER A 23 2.56 15.66 -1.99
N PHE A 24 2.42 15.57 -3.32
CA PHE A 24 3.29 14.79 -4.20
C PHE A 24 3.74 15.64 -5.40
N ASP A 25 5.03 15.61 -5.72
CA ASP A 25 5.60 16.34 -6.85
C ASP A 25 5.76 15.42 -8.07
N LYS A 26 4.87 15.60 -9.06
CA LYS A 26 4.93 14.88 -10.35
C LYS A 26 6.28 15.05 -11.04
N GLY A 27 6.87 16.26 -11.02
CA GLY A 27 8.12 16.55 -11.70
C GLY A 27 9.28 15.70 -11.17
N LYS A 28 9.34 15.50 -9.85
CA LYS A 28 10.32 14.60 -9.23
C LYS A 28 10.10 13.14 -9.61
N ILE A 29 8.84 12.69 -9.69
CA ILE A 29 8.53 11.31 -10.16
C ILE A 29 8.99 11.11 -11.61
N LEU A 30 8.71 12.07 -12.50
CA LEU A 30 9.15 12.00 -13.89
C LEU A 30 10.69 11.99 -14.01
N ALA A 31 11.38 12.79 -13.19
CA ALA A 31 12.85 12.76 -13.12
C ALA A 31 13.37 11.41 -12.61
N ALA A 32 12.72 10.79 -11.63
CA ALA A 32 13.05 9.47 -11.12
C ALA A 32 12.87 8.37 -12.18
N ILE A 33 11.79 8.43 -12.97
CA ILE A 33 11.57 7.51 -14.10
C ILE A 33 12.71 7.64 -15.11
N ASN A 34 13.07 8.87 -15.49
CA ASN A 34 14.18 9.10 -16.42
C ASN A 34 15.52 8.59 -15.86
N LYS A 35 15.76 8.74 -14.55
CA LYS A 35 16.98 8.25 -13.91
C LYS A 35 17.08 6.72 -13.94
N LEU A 36 15.95 6.03 -13.74
CA LEU A 36 15.88 4.57 -13.80
C LEU A 36 16.17 4.01 -15.21
N GLU A 37 16.11 4.84 -16.25
CA GLU A 37 16.49 4.47 -17.61
C GLU A 37 17.96 4.10 -17.74
N GLU A 38 18.82 4.67 -16.88
CA GLU A 38 20.26 4.39 -16.87
C GLU A 38 20.59 3.01 -16.30
N GLU A 39 19.62 2.35 -15.67
CA GLU A 39 19.77 1.02 -15.06
C GLU A 39 19.21 -0.06 -16.01
N ASP A 40 20.02 -1.09 -16.24
CA ASP A 40 19.74 -2.19 -17.18
C ASP A 40 18.91 -3.34 -16.56
N GLU A 41 19.03 -3.56 -15.26
CA GLU A 41 18.35 -4.68 -14.58
C GLU A 41 16.81 -4.56 -14.41
N PRO A 42 16.20 -3.36 -14.28
CA PRO A 42 14.76 -3.24 -14.05
C PRO A 42 13.90 -3.75 -15.22
N THR A 43 13.16 -4.85 -15.01
CA THR A 43 12.25 -5.43 -16.01
C THR A 43 10.76 -5.10 -15.76
N ILE A 44 10.43 -4.56 -14.59
CA ILE A 44 9.08 -4.15 -14.21
C ILE A 44 9.17 -2.74 -13.61
N LEU A 45 8.39 -1.83 -14.18
CA LEU A 45 8.24 -0.47 -13.67
C LEU A 45 6.91 -0.34 -12.93
N LEU A 46 6.92 0.35 -11.79
CA LEU A 46 5.75 0.61 -10.98
C LEU A 46 5.95 1.92 -10.20
N VAL A 47 4.92 2.76 -10.19
CA VAL A 47 4.80 3.93 -9.30
C VAL A 47 3.57 3.71 -8.42
N PRO A 48 3.70 3.13 -7.21
CA PRO A 48 2.56 2.78 -6.37
C PRO A 48 1.69 3.99 -6.01
N GLU A 49 2.30 5.16 -5.88
CA GLU A 49 1.66 6.42 -5.49
C GLU A 49 1.02 7.16 -6.68
N ALA A 50 1.11 6.67 -7.92
CA ALA A 50 0.53 7.36 -9.08
C ALA A 50 -0.98 7.62 -8.90
N VAL A 51 -1.68 6.69 -8.26
CA VAL A 51 -3.11 6.79 -7.91
C VAL A 51 -3.44 7.87 -6.87
N MET A 52 -2.44 8.40 -6.14
CA MET A 52 -2.64 9.46 -5.14
C MET A 52 -2.79 10.85 -5.79
N PHE A 53 -2.40 11.02 -7.06
CA PHE A 53 -2.61 12.28 -7.77
C PHE A 53 -4.10 12.45 -8.08
N THR A 54 -4.68 13.58 -7.66
CA THR A 54 -6.10 13.90 -7.89
C THR A 54 -6.37 14.22 -9.37
N SER A 55 -5.43 14.90 -10.04
CA SER A 55 -5.48 15.21 -11.47
C SER A 55 -5.27 13.96 -12.32
N ALA A 56 -6.26 13.64 -13.17
CA ALA A 56 -6.12 12.55 -14.14
C ALA A 56 -5.00 12.80 -15.16
N GLY A 57 -4.76 14.07 -15.52
CA GLY A 57 -3.65 14.44 -16.41
C GLY A 57 -2.29 14.13 -15.81
N ASP A 58 -2.12 14.33 -14.50
CA ASP A 58 -0.86 13.99 -13.82
C ASP A 58 -0.63 12.48 -13.76
N ARG A 59 -1.70 11.71 -13.52
CA ARG A 59 -1.65 10.24 -13.62
C ARG A 59 -1.29 9.78 -15.03
N ALA A 60 -1.88 10.42 -16.05
CA ALA A 60 -1.57 10.14 -17.45
C ALA A 60 -0.12 10.44 -17.81
N ASP A 61 0.43 11.56 -17.39
CA ASP A 61 1.83 11.90 -17.64
C ASP A 61 2.78 10.84 -17.06
N ILE A 62 2.54 10.39 -15.82
CA ILE A 62 3.33 9.35 -15.16
C ILE A 62 3.18 8.02 -15.91
N ASN A 63 1.94 7.57 -16.16
CA ASN A 63 1.69 6.30 -16.84
C ASN A 63 2.27 6.28 -18.27
N ASN A 64 2.15 7.38 -19.00
CA ASN A 64 2.72 7.50 -20.34
C ASN A 64 4.25 7.54 -20.30
N ALA A 65 4.87 8.16 -19.30
CA ALA A 65 6.32 8.13 -19.13
C ALA A 65 6.84 6.70 -18.93
N LEU A 66 6.15 5.90 -18.11
CA LEU A 66 6.48 4.47 -17.93
C LEU A 66 6.39 3.71 -19.27
N LEU A 67 5.31 3.91 -20.03
CA LEU A 67 5.12 3.26 -21.33
C LEU A 67 6.15 3.68 -22.37
N ASN A 68 6.51 4.97 -22.40
CA ASN A 68 7.52 5.50 -23.31
C ASN A 68 8.89 4.86 -23.03
N GLN A 69 9.27 4.74 -21.76
CA GLN A 69 10.51 4.05 -21.38
C GLN A 69 10.48 2.58 -21.77
N CYS A 70 9.38 1.87 -21.48
CA CYS A 70 9.23 0.46 -21.87
C CYS A 70 9.35 0.28 -23.39
N ASN A 71 8.80 1.20 -24.18
CA ASN A 71 8.94 1.15 -25.63
C ASN A 71 10.35 1.48 -26.12
N LYS A 72 11.05 2.39 -25.45
CA LYS A 72 12.41 2.79 -25.81
C LYS A 72 13.41 1.66 -25.57
N LEU A 73 13.32 1.01 -24.41
CA LEU A 73 14.29 0.00 -23.98
C LEU A 73 13.88 -1.43 -24.37
N GLN A 74 12.58 -1.71 -24.53
CA GLN A 74 12.01 -2.99 -24.97
C GLN A 74 12.31 -4.22 -24.08
N ASP A 75 12.98 -4.02 -22.95
CA ASP A 75 13.37 -5.01 -21.94
C ASP A 75 12.37 -5.08 -20.76
N ARG A 76 11.55 -4.03 -20.57
CA ARG A 76 10.69 -3.86 -19.40
C ARG A 76 9.21 -3.62 -19.72
N VAL A 77 8.37 -3.75 -18.68
CA VAL A 77 6.93 -3.53 -18.73
C VAL A 77 6.46 -2.69 -17.55
N ALA A 78 5.34 -1.98 -17.70
CA ALA A 78 4.78 -1.11 -16.67
C ALA A 78 3.52 -1.73 -16.03
N ILE A 79 3.51 -1.82 -14.70
CA ILE A 79 2.31 -2.16 -13.92
C ILE A 79 1.65 -0.85 -13.48
N MET A 80 0.34 -0.78 -13.67
CA MET A 80 -0.48 0.38 -13.36
C MET A 80 -1.66 -0.03 -12.49
N ASP A 81 -1.99 0.84 -11.55
CA ASP A 81 -3.12 0.67 -10.67
C ASP A 81 -4.28 1.54 -11.14
N VAL A 82 -5.47 0.95 -11.22
CA VAL A 82 -6.70 1.67 -11.59
C VAL A 82 -7.29 2.30 -10.32
N PRO A 83 -7.43 3.64 -10.25
CA PRO A 83 -8.00 4.31 -9.08
C PRO A 83 -9.40 3.80 -8.74
N VAL A 84 -9.68 3.66 -7.45
CA VAL A 84 -11.02 3.32 -6.94
C VAL A 84 -11.66 4.58 -6.36
N VAL A 85 -12.83 4.96 -6.88
CA VAL A 85 -13.60 6.08 -6.35
C VAL A 85 -14.87 5.54 -5.68
N THR A 86 -15.07 5.84 -4.40
CA THR A 86 -16.15 5.24 -3.59
C THR A 86 -17.56 5.45 -4.17
N SER A 87 -17.80 6.54 -4.89
CA SER A 87 -19.10 6.85 -5.51
C SER A 87 -19.29 6.20 -6.89
N ASN A 88 -18.26 5.60 -7.47
CA ASN A 88 -18.29 5.07 -8.82
C ASN A 88 -18.63 3.58 -8.85
N THR A 89 -19.23 3.16 -9.96
CA THR A 89 -19.31 1.75 -10.35
C THR A 89 -17.98 1.26 -10.92
N VAL A 90 -17.79 -0.06 -10.98
CA VAL A 90 -16.61 -0.69 -11.61
C VAL A 90 -16.38 -0.18 -13.04
N LEU A 91 -17.46 -0.04 -13.82
CA LEU A 91 -17.38 0.44 -15.20
C LEU A 91 -16.98 1.93 -15.27
N GLN A 92 -17.43 2.75 -14.33
CA GLN A 92 -17.07 4.17 -14.29
C GLN A 92 -15.58 4.36 -13.96
N ASP A 93 -15.04 3.65 -12.97
CA ASP A 93 -13.61 3.66 -12.66
C ASP A 93 -12.78 3.20 -13.86
N ALA A 94 -13.18 2.08 -14.47
CA ALA A 94 -12.52 1.55 -15.66
C ALA A 94 -12.54 2.52 -16.84
N THR A 95 -13.68 3.18 -17.08
CA THR A 95 -13.83 4.15 -18.16
C THR A 95 -13.00 5.41 -17.90
N ALA A 96 -12.98 5.90 -16.67
CA ALA A 96 -12.19 7.05 -16.27
C ALA A 96 -10.69 6.78 -16.50
N PHE A 97 -10.19 5.63 -16.04
CA PHE A 97 -8.78 5.25 -16.25
C PHE A 97 -8.43 5.16 -17.74
N ARG A 98 -9.25 4.47 -18.54
CA ARG A 98 -8.99 4.28 -19.98
C ARG A 98 -8.97 5.59 -20.76
N ASN A 99 -9.82 6.55 -20.39
CA ASN A 99 -9.97 7.80 -21.14
C ASN A 99 -9.00 8.88 -20.67
N ASN A 100 -8.66 8.88 -19.37
CA ASN A 100 -8.03 10.04 -18.74
C ASN A 100 -6.67 9.73 -18.13
N ASP A 101 -6.36 8.47 -17.77
CA ASP A 101 -5.16 8.13 -16.99
C ASP A 101 -4.07 7.44 -17.83
N VAL A 102 -4.36 7.05 -19.07
CA VAL A 102 -3.37 6.43 -19.98
C VAL A 102 -3.62 6.85 -21.42
N GLY A 103 -2.57 7.18 -22.16
CA GLY A 103 -2.60 7.50 -23.59
C GLY A 103 -2.90 6.29 -24.48
N MET A 104 -2.69 6.44 -25.80
CA MET A 104 -2.93 5.37 -26.79
C MET A 104 -1.65 4.71 -27.31
N SER A 105 -0.48 5.25 -26.97
CA SER A 105 0.80 4.75 -27.43
C SER A 105 1.28 3.59 -26.56
N TYR A 106 1.96 2.63 -27.19
CA TYR A 106 2.78 1.61 -26.52
C TYR A 106 2.01 0.71 -25.51
N LEU A 107 0.70 0.57 -25.69
CA LEU A 107 -0.20 -0.17 -24.80
C LEU A 107 0.23 -1.62 -24.52
N LYS A 108 0.96 -2.24 -25.45
CA LYS A 108 1.47 -3.60 -25.28
C LYS A 108 2.38 -3.75 -24.04
N TYR A 109 3.02 -2.68 -23.59
CA TYR A 109 3.91 -2.70 -22.42
C TYR A 109 3.22 -2.41 -21.09
N GLY A 110 1.95 -2.01 -21.08
CA GLY A 110 1.22 -1.67 -19.85
C GLY A 110 0.32 -2.80 -19.35
N MET A 111 0.24 -2.97 -18.04
CA MET A 111 -0.67 -3.90 -17.38
C MET A 111 -1.43 -3.20 -16.26
N ALA A 112 -2.73 -2.99 -16.46
CA ALA A 112 -3.59 -2.36 -15.47
C ALA A 112 -4.28 -3.39 -14.57
N TYR A 113 -4.37 -3.11 -13.27
CA TYR A 113 -5.01 -3.97 -12.28
C TYR A 113 -6.05 -3.22 -11.45
N TYR A 114 -7.17 -3.90 -11.18
CA TYR A 114 -8.30 -3.37 -10.40
C TYR A 114 -8.94 -4.48 -9.55
N PRO A 115 -9.44 -4.21 -8.34
CA PRO A 115 -9.37 -2.94 -7.59
C PRO A 115 -8.22 -2.92 -6.58
N SER A 116 -8.19 -1.89 -5.73
CA SER A 116 -7.38 -1.87 -4.50
C SER A 116 -7.74 -3.03 -3.56
N LEU A 117 -6.84 -3.33 -2.62
CA LEU A 117 -6.88 -4.52 -1.78
C LEU A 117 -6.95 -4.11 -0.32
N LYS A 118 -7.92 -4.65 0.42
CA LYS A 118 -7.95 -4.53 1.89
C LYS A 118 -6.96 -5.52 2.46
N THR A 119 -5.84 -5.02 2.98
CA THR A 119 -4.74 -5.90 3.40
C THR A 119 -4.91 -6.42 4.82
N THR A 120 -4.11 -7.40 5.19
CA THR A 120 -3.95 -7.84 6.58
C THR A 120 -2.93 -6.98 7.35
N LEU A 121 -2.36 -5.95 6.70
CA LEU A 121 -1.39 -5.07 7.33
C LEU A 121 -2.10 -4.02 8.17
N VAL A 122 -1.57 -3.80 9.38
CA VAL A 122 -2.04 -2.78 10.31
C VAL A 122 -1.02 -1.64 10.35
N ARG A 123 -1.49 -0.42 10.60
CA ARG A 123 -0.58 0.71 10.83
C ARG A 123 0.18 0.48 12.13
N TYR A 124 1.47 0.78 12.10
CA TYR A 124 2.23 0.92 13.33
C TYR A 124 1.75 2.18 14.07
N TYR A 125 1.61 2.06 15.38
CA TYR A 125 1.33 3.19 16.27
C TYR A 125 2.18 3.03 17.52
N ASP A 126 2.58 4.17 18.07
CA ASP A 126 3.25 4.25 19.36
C ASP A 126 2.17 4.35 20.45
N GLU A 127 2.11 3.37 21.36
CA GLU A 127 1.11 3.34 22.43
C GLU A 127 1.28 4.48 23.44
N ASP A 128 2.51 5.00 23.60
CA ASP A 128 2.80 6.12 24.50
C ASP A 128 2.30 7.45 23.91
N ALA A 129 2.22 7.55 22.59
CA ALA A 129 1.70 8.73 21.89
C ALA A 129 0.16 8.74 21.75
N LEU A 130 -0.52 7.63 22.04
CA LEU A 130 -1.98 7.50 21.89
C LEU A 130 -2.73 7.91 23.15
N VAL A 131 -3.18 9.17 23.20
CA VAL A 131 -3.96 9.72 24.32
C VAL A 131 -5.44 9.32 24.23
N ILE A 132 -5.99 8.76 25.30
CA ILE A 132 -7.36 8.23 25.38
C ILE A 132 -8.35 9.32 25.80
N THR A 133 -9.45 9.45 25.06
CA THR A 133 -10.63 10.18 25.54
C THR A 133 -11.64 9.20 26.11
N ASP A 134 -11.66 9.05 27.44
CA ASP A 134 -12.57 8.13 28.13
C ASP A 134 -13.85 8.86 28.58
N ASN A 135 -14.96 8.52 27.92
CA ASN A 135 -16.27 9.13 28.18
C ASN A 135 -17.19 8.26 29.07
N ARG A 136 -16.66 7.18 29.66
CA ARG A 136 -17.42 6.37 30.63
C ARG A 136 -17.76 7.24 31.84
N GLY A 137 -19.05 7.40 32.15
CA GLY A 137 -19.51 8.28 33.23
C GLY A 137 -19.73 9.75 32.83
N GLY A 138 -19.57 10.11 31.55
CA GLY A 138 -19.75 11.48 31.05
C GLY A 138 -18.56 11.93 30.21
N ALA A 139 -18.68 13.07 29.52
CA ALA A 139 -17.61 13.59 28.67
C ALA A 139 -16.31 13.80 29.48
N GLY A 140 -15.22 13.15 29.08
CA GLY A 140 -13.91 13.24 29.73
C GLY A 140 -13.92 12.84 31.23
N SER A 141 -14.82 11.95 31.62
CA SER A 141 -15.03 11.60 33.03
C SER A 141 -14.59 10.18 33.38
N GLY A 142 -14.16 9.38 32.40
CA GLY A 142 -13.70 8.03 32.65
C GLY A 142 -12.27 7.98 33.19
N ALA A 143 -11.94 6.88 33.86
CA ALA A 143 -10.72 6.71 34.64
C ALA A 143 -9.42 6.78 33.81
N PHE A 144 -9.48 6.49 32.51
CA PHE A 144 -8.32 6.60 31.60
C PHE A 144 -8.35 7.83 30.71
N HIS A 145 -9.17 8.85 31.01
CA HIS A 145 -9.16 10.08 30.23
C HIS A 145 -7.79 10.79 30.34
N ASN A 146 -7.22 11.16 29.19
CA ASN A 146 -5.90 11.77 29.03
C ASN A 146 -4.71 10.85 29.37
N PHE A 147 -4.94 9.54 29.55
CA PHE A 147 -3.86 8.54 29.65
C PHE A 147 -3.41 8.05 28.29
N SER A 148 -2.15 7.60 28.20
CA SER A 148 -1.67 6.85 27.04
C SER A 148 -2.25 5.43 27.04
N LEU A 149 -2.34 4.82 25.86
CA LEU A 149 -2.80 3.43 25.70
C LEU A 149 -1.95 2.44 26.51
N SER A 150 -0.66 2.72 26.65
CA SER A 150 0.30 1.89 27.40
C SER A 150 0.04 1.80 28.90
N VAL A 151 -0.70 2.77 29.49
CA VAL A 151 -1.02 2.78 30.93
C VAL A 151 -2.19 1.85 31.28
N ILE A 152 -3.17 1.67 30.37
CA ILE A 152 -4.37 0.85 30.65
C ILE A 152 -4.05 -0.56 31.18
N PRO A 153 -3.17 -1.37 30.55
CA PRO A 153 -2.94 -2.75 30.99
C PRO A 153 -2.11 -2.85 32.27
N LEU A 154 -1.43 -1.79 32.68
CA LEU A 154 -0.61 -1.73 33.89
C LEU A 154 -1.35 -1.08 35.06
N GLY A 155 -2.35 -0.26 34.76
CA GLY A 155 -2.90 0.73 35.69
C GLY A 155 -1.90 1.86 35.96
N GLU A 156 -2.34 2.92 36.63
CA GLU A 156 -1.42 3.96 37.09
C GLU A 156 -0.77 3.53 38.42
N GLN A 157 0.56 3.62 38.46
CA GLN A 157 1.31 3.25 39.67
C GLN A 157 1.22 4.34 40.73
N ASN A 158 1.06 5.58 40.28
CA ASN A 158 0.83 6.75 41.11
C ASN A 158 -0.67 6.98 41.33
N ALA A 159 -1.04 7.58 42.44
CA ALA A 159 -2.43 7.93 42.67
C ALA A 159 -2.78 9.24 41.93
N LEU A 160 -4.03 9.37 41.50
CA LEU A 160 -4.51 10.51 40.73
C LEU A 160 -5.69 11.17 41.43
N GLY A 161 -5.81 12.48 41.22
CA GLY A 161 -6.93 13.28 41.69
C GLY A 161 -7.40 14.21 40.60
N LYS A 162 -8.72 14.36 40.49
CA LYS A 162 -9.35 15.32 39.58
C LYS A 162 -10.14 16.33 40.39
N ILE A 163 -9.87 17.62 40.18
CA ILE A 163 -10.69 18.73 40.68
C ILE A 163 -11.48 19.29 39.50
N VAL A 164 -12.79 19.44 39.66
CA VAL A 164 -13.66 20.12 38.68
C VAL A 164 -14.30 21.32 39.35
N ILE A 165 -14.05 22.53 38.85
CA ILE A 165 -14.77 23.72 39.28
C ILE A 165 -16.14 23.74 38.62
N THR A 166 -17.19 23.53 39.39
CA THR A 166 -18.57 23.44 38.90
C THR A 166 -19.27 24.79 38.94
N ASN A 167 -18.98 25.63 39.94
CA ASN A 167 -19.57 26.96 40.08
C ASN A 167 -18.58 27.96 40.70
N ASN A 168 -17.94 28.79 39.87
CA ASN A 168 -16.98 29.78 40.35
C ASN A 168 -17.60 30.91 41.17
N ALA A 169 -18.93 31.10 41.16
CA ALA A 169 -19.56 32.13 41.97
C ALA A 169 -19.54 31.76 43.47
N ASN A 170 -19.55 30.46 43.78
CA ASN A 170 -19.72 29.96 45.13
C ASN A 170 -18.41 29.53 45.82
N ILE A 171 -17.25 29.70 45.17
CA ILE A 171 -15.97 29.17 45.66
C ILE A 171 -15.31 30.03 46.74
N ASP A 172 -15.97 31.11 47.18
CA ASP A 172 -15.39 32.09 48.10
C ASP A 172 -14.96 31.45 49.43
N ASN A 173 -13.67 31.57 49.76
CA ASN A 173 -13.02 30.97 50.93
C ASN A 173 -13.04 29.44 51.00
N ASP A 174 -13.38 28.75 49.91
CA ASP A 174 -13.31 27.29 49.87
C ASP A 174 -11.86 26.80 49.99
N VAL A 175 -11.69 25.63 50.58
CA VAL A 175 -10.38 25.03 50.84
C VAL A 175 -10.23 23.72 50.09
N PHE A 176 -9.14 23.61 49.34
CA PHE A 176 -8.69 22.38 48.69
C PHE A 176 -7.47 21.85 49.42
N GLN A 177 -7.48 20.58 49.83
CA GLN A 177 -6.37 19.92 50.49
C GLN A 177 -5.81 18.81 49.60
N ILE A 178 -4.49 18.78 49.44
CA ILE A 178 -3.75 17.73 48.74
C ILE A 178 -2.60 17.27 49.66
N GLY A 179 -2.71 16.07 50.21
CA GLY A 179 -1.83 15.61 51.28
C GLY A 179 -1.89 16.55 52.48
N THR A 180 -0.76 17.16 52.82
CA THR A 180 -0.66 18.14 53.92
C THR A 180 -0.86 19.58 53.49
N ASP A 181 -0.89 19.85 52.18
CA ASP A 181 -0.92 21.20 51.65
C ASP A 181 -2.38 21.64 51.47
N THR A 182 -2.66 22.89 51.83
CA THR A 182 -4.00 23.49 51.73
C THR A 182 -3.97 24.73 50.85
N PHE A 183 -4.96 24.86 49.98
CA PHE A 183 -5.13 25.98 49.06
C PHE A 183 -6.49 26.61 49.31
N THR A 184 -6.49 27.83 49.82
CA THR A 184 -7.69 28.58 50.19
C THR A 184 -7.93 29.70 49.21
N GLU A 185 -9.15 29.80 48.68
CA GLU A 185 -9.55 30.90 47.82
C GLU A 185 -9.50 32.24 48.58
N GLY A 186 -8.98 33.29 47.95
CA GLY A 186 -8.73 34.61 48.54
C GLY A 186 -7.44 34.70 49.38
N THR A 187 -6.72 33.58 49.55
CA THR A 187 -5.41 33.53 50.23
C THR A 187 -4.32 33.02 49.29
N ASP A 188 -4.50 31.82 48.74
CA ASP A 188 -3.49 31.13 47.91
C ASP A 188 -3.78 31.29 46.41
N PHE A 189 -5.04 31.47 46.04
CA PHE A 189 -5.49 31.79 44.69
C PHE A 189 -6.77 32.62 44.74
N ASP A 190 -7.04 33.40 43.70
CA ASP A 190 -8.27 34.19 43.59
C ASP A 190 -9.19 33.62 42.50
N LYS A 191 -10.50 33.58 42.76
CA LYS A 191 -11.49 33.24 41.73
C LYS A 191 -11.51 34.28 40.61
N ASP A 192 -11.84 33.83 39.40
CA ASP A 192 -11.91 34.68 38.21
C ASP A 192 -13.35 34.69 37.65
N THR A 193 -13.54 35.46 36.59
CA THR A 193 -14.75 35.66 35.79
C THR A 193 -15.39 34.37 35.25
N SER A 194 -14.68 33.25 35.23
CA SER A 194 -15.23 31.96 34.79
C SER A 194 -14.63 30.78 35.53
N LYS A 195 -15.35 29.66 35.56
CA LYS A 195 -14.87 28.37 36.08
C LYS A 195 -13.55 27.90 35.46
N ASN A 196 -13.34 28.12 34.16
CA ASN A 196 -12.11 27.69 33.49
C ASN A 196 -10.91 28.50 33.97
N LYS A 197 -11.07 29.83 34.10
CA LYS A 197 -10.01 30.70 34.59
C LYS A 197 -9.73 30.49 36.08
N THR A 198 -10.79 30.24 36.87
CA THR A 198 -10.65 29.90 38.29
C THR A 198 -9.89 28.59 38.46
N ALA A 199 -10.18 27.56 37.66
CA ALA A 199 -9.41 26.32 37.65
C ALA A 199 -7.93 26.55 37.28
N ALA A 200 -7.65 27.43 36.32
CA ALA A 200 -6.27 27.79 35.96
C ALA A 200 -5.54 28.49 37.12
N LYS A 201 -6.22 29.36 37.88
CA LYS A 201 -5.66 30.03 39.07
C LYS A 201 -5.34 29.06 40.19
N LEU A 202 -6.25 28.12 40.47
CA LEU A 202 -6.01 27.06 41.45
C LEU A 202 -4.85 26.15 41.00
N ALA A 203 -4.80 25.75 39.72
CA ALA A 203 -3.71 24.93 39.18
C ALA A 203 -2.33 25.64 39.29
N GLU A 204 -2.30 26.95 39.03
CA GLU A 204 -1.11 27.79 39.20
C GLU A 204 -0.65 27.80 40.66
N ALA A 205 -1.57 27.98 41.62
CA ALA A 205 -1.25 27.95 43.05
C ALA A 205 -0.73 26.59 43.50
N ILE A 206 -1.36 25.49 43.07
CA ILE A 206 -0.92 24.12 43.36
C ILE A 206 0.49 23.88 42.82
N THR A 207 0.78 24.35 41.60
CA THR A 207 2.11 24.22 40.98
C THR A 207 3.15 25.04 41.75
N ASN A 208 2.81 26.25 42.17
CA ASN A 208 3.71 27.16 42.88
C ASN A 208 4.05 26.71 44.32
N ALA A 209 3.21 25.87 44.93
CA ALA A 209 3.55 25.24 46.22
C ALA A 209 4.77 24.32 46.12
N ALA A 210 5.12 23.85 44.91
CA ALA A 210 6.32 23.06 44.63
C ALA A 210 6.46 21.83 45.56
N SER A 211 5.34 21.13 45.79
CA SER A 211 5.31 19.95 46.66
C SER A 211 6.17 18.82 46.08
N ALA A 212 6.87 18.09 46.96
CA ALA A 212 7.60 16.90 46.55
C ALA A 212 6.70 15.67 46.37
N ASN A 213 5.43 15.74 46.78
CA ASN A 213 4.52 14.60 46.90
C ASN A 213 3.48 14.50 45.78
N TYR A 214 3.24 15.58 45.04
CA TYR A 214 2.29 15.60 43.92
C TYR A 214 2.67 16.68 42.90
N GLU A 215 2.13 16.56 41.69
CA GLU A 215 2.27 17.52 40.59
C GLU A 215 0.94 17.72 39.87
N VAL A 216 0.71 18.92 39.30
CA VAL A 216 -0.37 19.15 38.33
C VAL A 216 0.12 18.65 36.97
N ILE A 217 -0.59 17.67 36.39
CA ILE A 217 -0.19 17.04 35.12
C ILE A 217 -0.97 17.57 33.92
N ASP A 218 -2.17 18.12 34.15
CA ASP A 218 -2.98 18.74 33.12
C ASP A 218 -3.99 19.73 33.74
N GLN A 219 -4.28 20.80 33.00
CA GLN A 219 -5.36 21.73 33.30
C GLN A 219 -6.10 22.03 32.00
N SER A 220 -7.32 21.50 31.87
CA SER A 220 -8.15 21.63 30.68
C SER A 220 -9.54 22.14 31.04
N GLY A 221 -9.88 23.33 30.55
CA GLY A 221 -11.14 23.99 30.87
C GLY A 221 -11.27 24.23 32.38
N ASN A 222 -12.32 23.68 32.99
CA ASN A 222 -12.58 23.78 34.44
C ASN A 222 -12.07 22.57 35.23
N THR A 223 -11.25 21.72 34.64
CA THR A 223 -10.73 20.49 35.24
C THR A 223 -9.23 20.59 35.48
N ILE A 224 -8.78 20.12 36.63
CA ILE A 224 -7.36 20.01 37.02
C ILE A 224 -7.08 18.54 37.34
N LEU A 225 -6.02 17.99 36.76
CA LEU A 225 -5.52 16.64 37.03
C LEU A 225 -4.23 16.71 37.83
N ILE A 226 -4.20 15.99 38.94
CA ILE A 226 -3.09 15.92 39.88
C ILE A 226 -2.60 14.48 39.96
N ARG A 227 -1.29 14.30 40.01
CA ARG A 227 -0.63 13.01 40.17
C ARG A 227 0.26 13.02 41.41
N ALA A 228 0.20 11.97 42.22
CA ALA A 228 1.18 11.74 43.27
C ALA A 228 2.56 11.41 42.67
N THR A 229 3.63 11.93 43.25
CA THR A 229 5.00 11.65 42.76
C THR A 229 5.51 10.29 43.23
N ASN A 230 4.99 9.78 44.36
CA ASN A 230 5.36 8.47 44.92
C ASN A 230 4.37 7.38 44.48
N PRO A 231 4.84 6.22 44.02
CA PRO A 231 3.97 5.11 43.63
C PRO A 231 3.46 4.32 44.83
N GLY A 232 2.38 3.56 44.61
CA GLY A 232 1.81 2.67 45.63
C GLY A 232 1.12 3.41 46.77
N ALA A 233 1.03 2.77 47.95
CA ALA A 233 0.33 3.33 49.11
C ALA A 233 0.93 4.67 49.59
N ALA A 234 2.20 4.96 49.27
CA ALA A 234 2.84 6.23 49.61
C ALA A 234 2.29 7.41 48.78
N GLY A 235 1.60 7.14 47.66
CA GLY A 235 0.95 8.15 46.82
C GLY A 235 -0.52 8.40 47.15
N GLU A 236 -1.13 7.61 48.04
CA GLU A 236 -2.53 7.76 48.47
C GLU A 236 -2.64 8.95 49.44
N LEU A 237 -2.54 10.16 48.90
CA LEU A 237 -2.61 11.41 49.66
C LEU A 237 -4.07 11.81 49.90
N ASP A 238 -4.33 12.45 51.04
CA ASP A 238 -5.62 13.07 51.30
C ASP A 238 -5.98 14.06 50.18
N PHE A 239 -7.22 14.02 49.73
CA PHE A 239 -7.70 14.84 48.63
C PHE A 239 -9.09 15.36 48.98
N LEU A 240 -9.14 16.49 49.67
CA LEU A 240 -10.35 16.97 50.33
C LEU A 240 -10.75 18.35 49.80
N TYR A 241 -12.06 18.58 49.77
CA TYR A 241 -12.66 19.86 49.47
C TYR A 241 -13.61 20.23 50.60
N THR A 242 -13.43 21.44 51.12
CA THR A 242 -14.27 22.00 52.19
C THR A 242 -14.97 23.25 51.66
N ASP A 243 -16.30 23.19 51.58
CA ASP A 243 -17.18 24.32 51.28
C ASP A 243 -17.29 25.22 52.51
N SER A 244 -16.95 26.50 52.34
CA SER A 244 -16.96 27.51 53.41
C SER A 244 -18.26 28.31 53.51
N GLY A 245 -19.33 27.89 52.82
CA GLY A 245 -20.72 28.30 53.11
C GLY A 245 -21.45 29.03 51.99
N SER A 246 -20.87 29.12 50.79
CA SER A 246 -21.52 29.72 49.61
C SER A 246 -22.17 28.67 48.70
N GLY A 247 -22.05 27.38 49.06
CA GLY A 247 -22.63 26.23 48.37
C GLY A 247 -21.61 25.54 47.46
N VAL A 248 -21.77 24.23 47.25
CA VAL A 248 -20.79 23.39 46.51
C VAL A 248 -20.35 24.02 45.18
N ALA A 249 -19.06 24.35 45.11
CA ALA A 249 -18.41 25.04 43.99
C ALA A 249 -17.44 24.16 43.20
N ALA A 250 -17.07 23.00 43.76
CA ALA A 250 -16.17 22.05 43.14
C ALA A 250 -16.55 20.59 43.45
N GLU A 251 -16.13 19.70 42.57
CA GLU A 251 -16.24 18.25 42.72
C GLU A 251 -14.86 17.63 42.61
N LEU A 252 -14.52 16.75 43.56
CA LEU A 252 -13.29 15.96 43.56
C LEU A 252 -13.59 14.51 43.16
N SER A 253 -12.63 13.83 42.53
CA SER A 253 -12.76 12.42 42.14
C SER A 253 -12.86 11.43 43.31
N GLY A 254 -12.49 11.85 44.52
CA GLY A 254 -12.46 11.03 45.73
C GLY A 254 -12.04 11.84 46.94
N ILE A 255 -11.90 11.18 48.10
CA ILE A 255 -11.39 11.77 49.34
C ILE A 255 -9.87 11.57 49.52
N THR A 256 -9.28 10.74 48.68
CA THR A 256 -7.85 10.52 48.53
C THR A 256 -7.51 10.53 47.04
N LEU A 257 -6.26 10.76 46.70
CA LEU A 257 -5.78 10.41 45.37
C LEU A 257 -5.91 8.88 45.22
N GLU A 258 -6.51 8.43 44.12
CA GLU A 258 -6.78 7.01 43.88
C GLU A 258 -6.01 6.49 42.68
N ARG A 259 -5.56 5.25 42.79
CA ARG A 259 -4.89 4.57 41.69
C ARG A 259 -5.94 4.04 40.72
N VAL A 260 -5.70 4.28 39.43
CA VAL A 260 -6.52 3.66 38.39
C VAL A 260 -6.04 2.22 38.21
N ALA A 261 -6.89 1.26 38.56
CA ALA A 261 -6.60 -0.16 38.38
C ALA A 261 -6.43 -0.51 36.89
N ALA A 262 -5.60 -1.52 36.61
CA ALA A 262 -5.44 -2.03 35.26
C ALA A 262 -6.77 -2.54 34.67
N ASP A 263 -7.02 -2.23 33.39
CA ASP A 263 -8.19 -2.69 32.65
C ASP A 263 -7.74 -3.43 31.36
N THR A 264 -7.23 -4.64 31.54
CA THR A 264 -6.72 -5.46 30.42
C THR A 264 -7.79 -5.79 29.38
N THR A 265 -9.07 -5.80 29.78
CA THR A 265 -10.19 -6.03 28.87
C THR A 265 -10.36 -4.84 27.94
N LEU A 266 -10.43 -3.62 28.49
CA LEU A 266 -10.48 -2.39 27.70
C LEU A 266 -9.28 -2.25 26.78
N TYR A 267 -8.08 -2.55 27.27
CA TYR A 267 -6.85 -2.52 26.46
C TYR A 267 -6.98 -3.43 25.23
N ASN A 268 -7.36 -4.70 25.44
CA ASN A 268 -7.51 -5.67 24.35
C ASN A 268 -8.63 -5.26 23.37
N ASP A 269 -9.72 -4.68 23.86
CA ASP A 269 -10.81 -4.17 23.02
C ASP A 269 -10.36 -2.98 22.15
N ILE A 270 -9.60 -2.04 22.72
CA ILE A 270 -9.00 -0.92 21.96
C ILE A 270 -8.03 -1.46 20.91
N LYS A 271 -7.09 -2.33 21.29
CA LYS A 271 -6.13 -2.96 20.36
C LYS A 271 -6.84 -3.65 19.20
N LYS A 272 -7.84 -4.48 19.51
CA LYS A 272 -8.67 -5.16 18.50
C LYS A 272 -9.39 -4.17 17.60
N LYS A 273 -9.91 -3.06 18.14
CA LYS A 273 -10.55 -2.02 17.35
C LYS A 273 -9.55 -1.30 16.45
N LEU A 274 -8.35 -0.99 16.94
CA LEU A 274 -7.29 -0.38 16.15
C LEU A 274 -6.89 -1.30 14.98
N ASP A 275 -6.64 -2.58 15.25
CA ASP A 275 -6.20 -3.56 14.26
C ASP A 275 -7.27 -3.89 13.21
N THR A 276 -8.55 -3.74 13.56
CA THR A 276 -9.68 -3.97 12.64
C THR A 276 -10.13 -2.72 11.89
N THR A 277 -9.90 -1.53 12.45
CA THR A 277 -10.37 -0.26 11.87
C THR A 277 -9.30 0.41 11.00
N TYR A 278 -8.03 0.32 11.39
CA TYR A 278 -6.91 0.98 10.70
C TYR A 278 -6.08 -0.01 9.87
N THR A 279 -6.75 -0.90 9.13
CA THR A 279 -6.09 -1.69 8.10
C THR A 279 -5.64 -0.80 6.95
N LEU A 280 -4.51 -1.14 6.33
CA LEU A 280 -4.07 -0.43 5.13
C LEU A 280 -4.75 -1.00 3.89
N ASP A 281 -5.49 -0.14 3.20
CA ASP A 281 -5.93 -0.40 1.84
C ASP A 281 -4.79 -0.02 0.89
N LEU A 282 -4.33 -0.98 0.09
CA LEU A 282 -3.21 -0.78 -0.83
C LEU A 282 -3.62 -1.15 -2.24
N TYR A 283 -3.12 -0.41 -3.21
CA TYR A 283 -3.31 -0.75 -4.61
C TYR A 283 -2.49 -2.00 -5.02
N PRO A 284 -2.96 -2.77 -6.02
CA PRO A 284 -2.43 -4.10 -6.27
C PRO A 284 -1.06 -4.12 -6.94
N GLY A 285 -0.55 -3.01 -7.47
CA GLY A 285 0.68 -2.97 -8.26
C GLY A 285 1.87 -3.61 -7.56
N GLY A 286 2.07 -3.27 -6.29
CA GLY A 286 3.14 -3.89 -5.48
C GLY A 286 2.93 -5.39 -5.29
N SER A 287 1.70 -5.83 -5.06
CA SER A 287 1.36 -7.27 -4.99
C SER A 287 1.61 -7.97 -6.32
N MET A 288 1.23 -7.35 -7.44
CA MET A 288 1.37 -7.91 -8.79
C MET A 288 2.82 -8.03 -9.22
N ALA A 289 3.67 -7.04 -8.93
CA ALA A 289 5.10 -7.15 -9.18
C ALA A 289 5.72 -8.36 -8.44
N GLY A 290 5.27 -8.61 -7.19
CA GLY A 290 5.67 -9.80 -6.44
C GLY A 290 5.14 -11.10 -7.05
N ILE A 291 3.87 -11.11 -7.48
CA ILE A 291 3.25 -12.27 -8.14
C ILE A 291 3.96 -12.60 -9.45
N TYR A 292 4.35 -11.61 -10.24
CA TYR A 292 5.13 -11.82 -11.47
C TYR A 292 6.43 -12.54 -11.15
N ALA A 293 7.23 -12.01 -10.22
CA ALA A 293 8.50 -12.63 -9.81
C ALA A 293 8.31 -14.08 -9.32
N ARG A 294 7.27 -14.34 -8.52
CA ARG A 294 6.94 -15.70 -8.04
C ARG A 294 6.58 -16.63 -9.19
N VAL A 295 5.67 -16.21 -10.07
CA VAL A 295 5.20 -17.03 -11.19
C VAL A 295 6.34 -17.33 -12.15
N ASP A 296 7.18 -16.36 -12.46
CA ASP A 296 8.31 -16.54 -13.37
C ASP A 296 9.32 -17.54 -12.81
N ARG A 297 9.64 -17.45 -11.52
CA ARG A 297 10.54 -18.39 -10.84
C ARG A 297 9.97 -19.81 -10.84
N ASP A 298 8.68 -19.94 -10.54
CA ASP A 298 8.09 -21.26 -10.29
C ASP A 298 7.61 -21.94 -11.60
N ARG A 299 7.29 -21.17 -12.64
CA ARG A 299 6.60 -21.65 -13.86
C ARG A 299 7.14 -21.10 -15.18
N GLY A 300 8.09 -20.16 -15.14
CA GLY A 300 8.62 -19.47 -16.32
C GLY A 300 7.77 -18.28 -16.77
N VAL A 301 8.43 -17.32 -17.44
CA VAL A 301 7.84 -16.03 -17.88
C VAL A 301 6.67 -16.20 -18.86
N TRP A 302 6.65 -17.33 -19.60
CA TRP A 302 5.58 -17.67 -20.53
C TRP A 302 4.27 -18.10 -19.84
N LYS A 303 4.27 -18.32 -18.52
CA LYS A 303 3.05 -18.63 -17.77
C LYS A 303 2.31 -17.34 -17.41
N ALA A 304 1.02 -17.28 -17.75
CA ALA A 304 0.15 -16.18 -17.33
C ALA A 304 0.14 -16.02 -15.79
N PRO A 305 0.38 -14.81 -15.25
CA PRO A 305 0.30 -14.51 -13.82
C PRO A 305 -1.16 -14.28 -13.36
N ALA A 306 -2.06 -15.16 -13.80
CA ALA A 306 -3.48 -15.18 -13.47
C ALA A 306 -3.91 -16.58 -13.00
N ASN A 307 -5.05 -16.64 -12.33
CA ASN A 307 -5.49 -17.77 -11.51
C ASN A 307 -4.45 -18.08 -10.41
N VAL A 308 -3.97 -17.02 -9.75
CA VAL A 308 -2.95 -17.07 -8.69
C VAL A 308 -3.45 -16.28 -7.48
N SER A 309 -3.28 -16.84 -6.28
CA SER A 309 -3.72 -16.20 -5.03
C SER A 309 -2.87 -14.99 -4.66
N VAL A 310 -3.54 -13.95 -4.16
CA VAL A 310 -2.89 -12.75 -3.62
C VAL A 310 -2.71 -12.92 -2.11
N ASN A 311 -1.47 -12.94 -1.64
CA ASN A 311 -1.12 -13.13 -0.24
C ASN A 311 -1.21 -11.80 0.54
N GLY A 312 -1.58 -11.87 1.82
CA GLY A 312 -1.66 -10.68 2.70
C GLY A 312 -2.89 -9.81 2.47
N VAL A 313 -3.94 -10.37 1.87
CA VAL A 313 -5.19 -9.68 1.52
C VAL A 313 -6.35 -10.36 2.23
N LYS A 314 -7.24 -9.56 2.83
CA LYS A 314 -8.53 -10.03 3.37
C LYS A 314 -9.54 -10.19 2.24
N GLU A 315 -9.72 -9.13 1.46
CA GLU A 315 -10.62 -9.08 0.30
C GLU A 315 -10.26 -7.89 -0.61
N PRO A 316 -10.72 -7.85 -1.88
CA PRO A 316 -10.66 -6.66 -2.70
C PRO A 316 -11.56 -5.54 -2.13
N ALA A 317 -11.18 -4.27 -2.34
CA ALA A 317 -11.96 -3.13 -1.88
C ALA A 317 -13.33 -3.03 -2.59
N VAL A 318 -13.39 -3.48 -3.84
CA VAL A 318 -14.62 -3.56 -4.64
C VAL A 318 -14.82 -5.00 -5.11
N LEU A 319 -16.03 -5.53 -4.94
CA LEU A 319 -16.37 -6.88 -5.40
C LEU A 319 -16.77 -6.83 -6.87
N VAL A 320 -15.87 -7.29 -7.75
CA VAL A 320 -16.15 -7.34 -9.20
C VAL A 320 -16.93 -8.61 -9.54
N THR A 321 -18.12 -8.45 -10.11
CA THR A 321 -18.94 -9.56 -10.62
C THR A 321 -18.41 -10.11 -11.95
N HIS A 322 -18.99 -11.22 -12.43
CA HIS A 322 -18.59 -11.78 -13.72
C HIS A 322 -18.94 -10.86 -14.89
N ALA A 323 -20.12 -10.23 -14.87
CA ALA A 323 -20.57 -9.30 -15.90
C ALA A 323 -19.70 -8.04 -15.93
N GLU A 324 -19.38 -7.46 -14.76
CA GLU A 324 -18.49 -6.29 -14.69
C GLU A 324 -17.08 -6.63 -15.16
N GLN A 325 -16.58 -7.84 -14.88
CA GLN A 325 -15.29 -8.28 -15.39
C GLN A 325 -15.25 -8.34 -16.93
N GLU A 326 -16.35 -8.72 -17.58
CA GLU A 326 -16.42 -8.74 -19.05
C GLU A 326 -16.20 -7.34 -19.62
N GLU A 327 -16.73 -6.32 -18.96
CA GLU A 327 -16.52 -4.90 -19.30
C GLU A 327 -15.09 -4.41 -18.98
N LEU A 328 -14.37 -5.03 -18.04
CA LEU A 328 -12.96 -4.75 -17.77
C LEU A 328 -12.03 -5.34 -18.85
N ASN A 329 -12.42 -6.48 -19.42
CA ASN A 329 -11.59 -7.29 -20.29
C ASN A 329 -11.24 -6.60 -21.62
N VAL A 330 -12.19 -6.11 -22.41
CA VAL A 330 -11.92 -5.31 -23.61
C VAL A 330 -13.03 -4.28 -23.78
N ASN A 331 -12.67 -3.01 -23.90
CA ASN A 331 -13.63 -1.97 -24.21
C ASN A 331 -13.67 -1.71 -25.72
N ALA A 332 -14.88 -1.71 -26.31
CA ALA A 332 -15.06 -1.56 -27.75
C ALA A 332 -14.57 -0.21 -28.30
N THR A 333 -14.55 0.85 -27.47
CA THR A 333 -14.18 2.21 -27.89
C THR A 333 -12.67 2.44 -27.76
N SER A 334 -12.10 2.17 -26.59
CA SER A 334 -10.68 2.45 -26.31
C SER A 334 -9.75 1.30 -26.68
N GLY A 335 -10.25 0.08 -26.80
CA GLY A 335 -9.45 -1.14 -26.99
C GLY A 335 -8.66 -1.59 -25.75
N LYS A 336 -8.71 -0.83 -24.65
CA LYS A 336 -7.87 -1.04 -23.45
C LYS A 336 -8.46 -2.05 -22.47
N SER A 337 -7.63 -2.98 -22.01
CA SER A 337 -7.99 -3.99 -20.99
C SER A 337 -7.55 -3.60 -19.59
N ILE A 338 -8.29 -4.09 -18.59
CA ILE A 338 -7.96 -4.01 -17.18
C ILE A 338 -8.11 -5.41 -16.58
N ASN A 339 -7.15 -5.84 -15.77
CA ASN A 339 -7.14 -7.15 -15.14
C ASN A 339 -7.81 -7.10 -13.77
N ALA A 340 -8.86 -7.90 -13.58
CA ALA A 340 -9.59 -7.94 -12.33
C ALA A 340 -8.88 -8.81 -11.28
N ILE A 341 -8.96 -8.41 -10.01
CA ILE A 341 -8.65 -9.25 -8.84
C ILE A 341 -9.97 -9.53 -8.12
N ARG A 342 -10.29 -10.81 -7.93
CA ARG A 342 -11.64 -11.24 -7.51
C ARG A 342 -11.58 -12.28 -6.39
N PRO A 343 -12.52 -12.25 -5.43
CA PRO A 343 -12.65 -13.32 -4.46
C PRO A 343 -13.43 -14.49 -5.04
N PHE A 344 -13.00 -15.70 -4.71
CA PHE A 344 -13.66 -16.95 -5.07
C PHE A 344 -13.89 -17.80 -3.82
N ALA A 345 -15.11 -18.29 -3.66
CA ALA A 345 -15.45 -19.19 -2.57
C ALA A 345 -14.54 -20.44 -2.59
N GLY A 346 -13.91 -20.75 -1.46
CA GLY A 346 -12.98 -21.87 -1.31
C GLY A 346 -11.59 -21.69 -1.94
N LYS A 347 -11.32 -20.60 -2.67
CA LYS A 347 -10.00 -20.30 -3.28
C LYS A 347 -9.38 -18.98 -2.83
N GLY A 348 -10.13 -18.16 -2.11
CA GLY A 348 -9.68 -16.83 -1.66
C GLY A 348 -9.64 -15.82 -2.81
N THR A 349 -8.83 -14.77 -2.64
CA THR A 349 -8.68 -13.71 -3.65
C THR A 349 -7.63 -14.08 -4.68
N LEU A 350 -8.05 -14.11 -5.96
CA LEU A 350 -7.21 -14.49 -7.09
C LEU A 350 -7.06 -13.32 -8.08
N VAL A 351 -5.87 -13.22 -8.68
CA VAL A 351 -5.67 -12.45 -9.90
C VAL A 351 -6.41 -13.15 -11.04
N TRP A 352 -7.30 -12.46 -11.73
CA TRP A 352 -8.24 -13.04 -12.67
C TRP A 352 -8.26 -12.33 -14.04
N GLY A 353 -7.06 -11.97 -14.51
CA GLY A 353 -6.82 -11.40 -15.83
C GLY A 353 -5.32 -11.40 -16.16
N ALA A 354 -4.98 -11.57 -17.43
CA ALA A 354 -3.59 -11.53 -17.93
C ALA A 354 -3.47 -10.80 -19.28
N ARG A 355 -4.26 -9.75 -19.49
CA ARG A 355 -4.18 -8.89 -20.68
C ARG A 355 -3.26 -7.68 -20.44
N THR A 356 -2.58 -7.25 -21.51
CA THR A 356 -1.92 -5.95 -21.56
C THR A 356 -2.97 -4.87 -21.83
N LEU A 357 -2.59 -3.59 -21.79
CA LEU A 357 -3.50 -2.51 -22.22
C LEU A 357 -3.84 -2.62 -23.72
N ALA A 358 -3.09 -3.37 -24.53
CA ALA A 358 -3.40 -3.63 -25.94
C ALA A 358 -4.45 -4.75 -26.08
N GLY A 359 -5.63 -4.56 -25.50
CA GLY A 359 -6.66 -5.59 -25.35
C GLY A 359 -7.25 -6.11 -26.66
N ASN A 360 -7.35 -5.23 -27.66
CA ASN A 360 -7.86 -5.53 -29.00
C ASN A 360 -6.77 -6.02 -29.97
N ASP A 361 -5.50 -5.99 -29.56
CA ASP A 361 -4.39 -6.49 -30.37
C ASP A 361 -4.46 -8.02 -30.47
N ASN A 362 -4.03 -8.60 -31.60
CA ASN A 362 -4.06 -10.05 -31.82
C ASN A 362 -2.73 -10.74 -31.49
N GLU A 363 -1.66 -9.97 -31.41
CA GLU A 363 -0.28 -10.40 -31.15
C GLU A 363 0.09 -10.13 -29.68
N TRP A 364 -0.11 -8.90 -29.22
CA TRP A 364 0.40 -8.40 -27.93
C TRP A 364 -0.65 -8.31 -26.83
N ARG A 365 -1.79 -9.00 -27.00
CA ARG A 365 -2.92 -8.99 -26.05
C ARG A 365 -2.53 -9.44 -24.64
N TYR A 366 -1.61 -10.39 -24.52
CA TYR A 366 -1.39 -11.11 -23.27
C TYR A 366 -0.06 -10.76 -22.61
N VAL A 367 -0.12 -10.55 -21.30
CA VAL A 367 1.03 -10.31 -20.42
C VAL A 367 2.15 -11.33 -20.62
N PRO A 368 1.92 -12.66 -20.52
CA PRO A 368 3.00 -13.63 -20.68
C PRO A 368 3.65 -13.57 -22.06
N VAL A 369 2.90 -13.23 -23.10
CA VAL A 369 3.46 -13.14 -24.47
C VAL A 369 4.41 -11.95 -24.56
N ARG A 370 4.00 -10.74 -24.17
CA ARG A 370 4.90 -9.56 -24.22
C ARG A 370 6.12 -9.74 -23.33
N ARG A 371 5.94 -10.21 -22.09
CA ARG A 371 7.04 -10.41 -21.14
C ARG A 371 8.01 -11.49 -21.62
N PHE A 372 7.52 -12.55 -22.24
CA PHE A 372 8.36 -13.60 -22.78
C PHE A 372 9.19 -13.12 -23.98
N PHE A 373 8.62 -12.28 -24.85
CA PHE A 373 9.40 -11.63 -25.92
C PHE A 373 10.49 -10.69 -25.37
N ASN A 374 10.18 -9.83 -24.39
CA ASN A 374 11.20 -9.01 -23.73
C ASN A 374 12.33 -9.89 -23.18
N PHE A 375 11.99 -10.97 -22.47
CA PHE A 375 12.98 -11.89 -21.90
C PHE A 375 13.87 -12.53 -22.97
N MET A 376 13.30 -12.97 -24.10
CA MET A 376 14.07 -13.58 -25.19
C MET A 376 14.94 -12.55 -25.92
N GLU A 377 14.39 -11.39 -26.26
CA GLU A 377 15.10 -10.29 -26.92
C GLU A 377 16.33 -9.89 -26.08
N GLU A 378 16.12 -9.63 -24.80
CA GLU A 378 17.15 -9.22 -23.84
C GLU A 378 18.23 -10.31 -23.65
N SER A 379 17.81 -11.57 -23.47
CA SER A 379 18.75 -12.69 -23.29
C SER A 379 19.63 -12.90 -24.52
N ILE A 380 19.04 -12.79 -25.72
CA ILE A 380 19.78 -12.95 -26.99
C ILE A 380 20.70 -11.74 -27.23
N GLN A 381 20.26 -10.53 -26.91
CA GLN A 381 21.07 -9.32 -27.02
C GLN A 381 22.33 -9.42 -26.14
N LYS A 382 22.16 -9.72 -24.85
CA LYS A 382 23.29 -9.92 -23.91
C LYS A 382 24.22 -11.06 -24.33
N ALA A 383 23.67 -12.16 -24.84
CA ALA A 383 24.48 -13.30 -25.27
C ALA A 383 25.29 -13.02 -26.56
N THR A 384 24.80 -12.12 -27.41
CA THR A 384 25.45 -11.77 -28.68
C THR A 384 26.44 -10.61 -28.55
N GLU A 385 26.35 -9.80 -27.49
CA GLU A 385 27.23 -8.65 -27.23
C GLU A 385 28.73 -8.95 -27.30
N PRO A 386 29.26 -10.08 -26.75
CA PRO A 386 30.69 -10.39 -26.87
C PRO A 386 31.16 -10.65 -28.30
N SER A 387 30.25 -10.78 -29.27
CA SER A 387 30.58 -10.95 -30.69
C SER A 387 30.71 -9.63 -31.44
N VAL A 388 30.44 -8.50 -30.80
CA VAL A 388 30.71 -7.18 -31.38
C VAL A 388 32.22 -7.04 -31.59
N PHE A 389 32.63 -6.58 -32.77
CA PHE A 389 34.02 -6.52 -33.24
C PHE A 389 34.71 -7.85 -33.59
N GLU A 390 34.00 -8.99 -33.54
CA GLU A 390 34.50 -10.22 -34.16
C GLU A 390 34.52 -10.11 -35.69
N PRO A 391 35.41 -10.83 -36.39
CA PRO A 391 35.40 -10.87 -37.85
C PRO A 391 34.02 -11.28 -38.40
N ASN A 392 33.43 -10.44 -39.26
CA ASN A 392 32.10 -10.67 -39.86
C ASN A 392 32.19 -11.76 -40.94
N THR A 393 32.26 -13.02 -40.51
CA THR A 393 32.48 -14.19 -41.36
C THR A 393 31.44 -15.27 -41.11
N GLN A 394 31.33 -16.22 -42.06
CA GLN A 394 30.45 -17.39 -41.94
C GLN A 394 30.64 -18.17 -40.62
N ALA A 395 31.86 -18.25 -40.10
CA ALA A 395 32.15 -18.94 -38.84
C ALA A 395 31.45 -18.24 -37.65
N THR A 396 31.53 -16.91 -37.58
CA THR A 396 30.86 -16.10 -36.55
C THR A 396 29.36 -16.26 -36.63
N TRP A 397 28.78 -16.23 -37.84
CA TRP A 397 27.34 -16.39 -38.06
C TRP A 397 26.85 -17.76 -37.59
N THR A 398 27.55 -18.83 -37.98
CA THR A 398 27.18 -20.20 -37.60
C THR A 398 27.26 -20.38 -36.08
N ARG A 399 28.26 -19.78 -35.42
CA ARG A 399 28.39 -19.81 -33.95
C ARG A 399 27.21 -19.11 -33.27
N LEU A 400 26.88 -17.88 -33.69
CA LEU A 400 25.76 -17.12 -33.13
C LEU A 400 24.42 -17.82 -33.36
N LYS A 401 24.21 -18.32 -34.58
CA LYS A 401 23.02 -19.10 -34.92
C LYS A 401 22.86 -20.31 -34.01
N ALA A 402 23.91 -21.14 -33.87
CA ALA A 402 23.85 -22.33 -33.03
C ALA A 402 23.57 -21.99 -31.56
N MET A 403 24.14 -20.90 -31.05
CA MET A 403 23.87 -20.40 -29.69
C MET A 403 22.39 -20.06 -29.50
N ILE A 404 21.81 -19.27 -30.41
CA ILE A 404 20.40 -18.86 -30.33
C ILE A 404 19.47 -20.07 -30.52
N GLU A 405 19.75 -20.95 -31.47
CA GLU A 405 18.96 -22.17 -31.69
C GLU A 405 18.97 -23.09 -30.45
N ASN A 406 20.12 -23.22 -29.78
CA ASN A 406 20.23 -24.01 -28.54
C ASN A 406 19.40 -23.39 -27.41
N PHE A 407 19.43 -22.07 -27.24
CA PHE A 407 18.60 -21.37 -26.24
C PHE A 407 17.11 -21.57 -26.49
N LEU A 408 16.65 -21.35 -27.73
CA LEU A 408 15.24 -21.53 -28.10
C LEU A 408 14.79 -22.99 -28.00
N THR A 409 15.69 -23.95 -28.27
CA THR A 409 15.42 -25.39 -28.08
C THR A 409 15.18 -25.73 -26.61
N GLN A 410 15.93 -25.13 -25.69
CA GLN A 410 15.71 -25.31 -24.25
C GLN A 410 14.35 -24.75 -23.82
N LEU A 411 13.99 -23.57 -24.31
CA LEU A 411 12.68 -22.95 -24.04
C LEU A 411 11.52 -23.78 -24.62
N TRP A 412 11.66 -24.30 -25.85
CA TRP A 412 10.69 -25.20 -26.45
C TRP A 412 10.53 -26.49 -25.64
N SER A 413 11.64 -27.09 -25.21
CA SER A 413 11.63 -28.31 -24.39
C SER A 413 10.98 -28.08 -23.01
N ALA A 414 11.06 -26.86 -22.49
CA ALA A 414 10.36 -26.43 -21.27
C ALA A 414 8.88 -26.08 -21.47
N GLY A 415 8.36 -26.16 -22.71
CA GLY A 415 6.98 -25.86 -23.05
C GLY A 415 6.66 -24.36 -23.21
N ALA A 416 7.67 -23.51 -23.37
CA ALA A 416 7.48 -22.07 -23.57
C ALA A 416 7.02 -21.69 -24.99
N LEU A 417 7.39 -22.53 -25.97
CA LEU A 417 7.08 -22.34 -27.38
C LEU A 417 6.07 -23.37 -27.87
N ALA A 418 5.16 -22.94 -28.74
CA ALA A 418 4.15 -23.77 -29.36
C ALA A 418 4.72 -24.47 -30.60
N GLY A 419 4.40 -25.76 -30.77
CA GLY A 419 4.83 -26.54 -31.94
C GLY A 419 5.22 -27.95 -31.53
N SER A 420 4.93 -28.93 -32.40
CA SER A 420 5.28 -30.34 -32.15
C SER A 420 6.74 -30.64 -32.45
N THR A 421 7.43 -29.76 -33.19
CA THR A 421 8.86 -29.84 -33.50
C THR A 421 9.51 -28.46 -33.32
N PRO A 422 10.84 -28.38 -33.08
CA PRO A 422 11.55 -27.10 -32.99
C PRO A 422 11.33 -26.20 -34.21
N GLN A 423 11.26 -26.78 -35.42
CA GLN A 423 11.10 -26.04 -36.67
C GLN A 423 9.71 -25.41 -36.83
N GLN A 424 8.69 -25.94 -36.15
CA GLN A 424 7.38 -25.30 -36.04
C GLN A 424 7.35 -24.21 -34.97
N ALA A 425 8.23 -24.32 -33.98
CA ALA A 425 8.26 -23.46 -32.81
C ALA A 425 9.10 -22.20 -33.02
N PHE A 426 10.21 -22.30 -33.73
CA PHE A 426 11.07 -21.14 -34.02
C PHE A 426 11.93 -21.34 -35.27
N PHE A 427 12.50 -20.24 -35.76
CA PHE A 427 13.55 -20.24 -36.76
C PHE A 427 14.61 -19.18 -36.45
N VAL A 428 15.85 -19.45 -36.87
CA VAL A 428 16.97 -18.51 -36.80
C VAL A 428 17.66 -18.45 -38.16
N ASN A 429 17.58 -17.29 -38.81
CA ASN A 429 18.22 -17.03 -40.09
C ASN A 429 19.38 -16.06 -39.92
N VAL A 430 20.51 -16.39 -40.54
CA VAL A 430 21.67 -15.51 -40.67
C VAL A 430 22.48 -15.94 -41.90
N GLY A 431 22.96 -14.97 -42.67
CA GLY A 431 23.95 -15.19 -43.73
C GLY A 431 23.78 -14.29 -44.96
N LEU A 432 24.82 -14.26 -45.79
CA LEU A 432 24.82 -13.56 -47.07
C LEU A 432 23.79 -14.16 -48.03
N GLY A 433 22.91 -13.32 -48.58
CA GLY A 433 21.80 -13.74 -49.44
C GLY A 433 20.62 -14.37 -48.69
N LYS A 434 20.65 -14.39 -47.35
CA LYS A 434 19.51 -14.76 -46.50
C LYS A 434 18.97 -13.56 -45.74
N THR A 435 19.78 -13.01 -44.83
CA THR A 435 19.42 -11.85 -44.00
C THR A 435 20.29 -10.64 -44.29
N MET A 436 21.43 -10.83 -44.95
CA MET A 436 22.40 -9.78 -45.26
C MET A 436 22.71 -9.72 -46.75
N THR A 437 22.96 -8.51 -47.23
CA THR A 437 23.54 -8.23 -48.56
C THR A 437 25.05 -8.08 -48.47
N ALA A 438 25.74 -8.00 -49.61
CA ALA A 438 27.17 -7.69 -49.62
C ALA A 438 27.46 -6.29 -49.06
N LEU A 439 26.53 -5.34 -49.24
CA LEU A 439 26.64 -3.99 -48.68
C LEU A 439 26.56 -4.03 -47.15
N ASP A 440 25.65 -4.81 -46.58
CA ASP A 440 25.54 -4.97 -45.13
C ASP A 440 26.87 -5.45 -44.52
N ILE A 441 27.55 -6.41 -45.16
CA ILE A 441 28.84 -6.91 -44.69
C ILE A 441 29.93 -5.83 -44.80
N LEU A 442 29.98 -5.08 -45.90
CA LEU A 442 30.93 -3.99 -46.10
C LEU A 442 30.73 -2.85 -45.10
N GLU A 443 29.48 -2.59 -44.71
CA GLU A 443 29.11 -1.63 -43.67
C GLU A 443 29.26 -2.19 -42.24
N GLY A 444 29.73 -3.44 -42.09
CA GLY A 444 29.95 -4.07 -40.79
C GLY A 444 28.67 -4.50 -40.07
N ARG A 445 27.53 -4.61 -40.77
CA ARG A 445 26.25 -5.05 -40.21
C ARG A 445 26.16 -6.57 -40.20
N LEU A 446 25.73 -7.12 -39.07
CA LEU A 446 25.37 -8.53 -38.91
C LEU A 446 23.89 -8.60 -38.53
N ILE A 447 23.05 -9.12 -39.42
CA ILE A 447 21.59 -9.17 -39.24
C ILE A 447 21.17 -10.62 -38.97
N ILE A 448 20.61 -10.88 -37.79
CA ILE A 448 20.02 -12.15 -37.40
C ILE A 448 18.50 -11.97 -37.33
N GLU A 449 17.78 -12.81 -38.05
CA GLU A 449 16.32 -12.85 -38.00
C GLU A 449 15.88 -14.04 -37.14
N VAL A 450 15.09 -13.76 -36.11
CA VAL A 450 14.57 -14.77 -35.18
C VAL A 450 13.04 -14.67 -35.18
N GLY A 451 12.37 -15.79 -35.44
CA GLY A 451 10.92 -15.90 -35.30
C GLY A 451 10.55 -17.02 -34.33
N VAL A 452 9.54 -16.78 -33.50
CA VAL A 452 9.11 -17.68 -32.43
C VAL A 452 7.59 -17.76 -32.33
N ALA A 453 7.06 -18.94 -32.03
CA ALA A 453 5.64 -19.18 -31.77
C ALA A 453 5.39 -19.27 -30.27
N ALA A 454 5.06 -18.16 -29.62
CA ALA A 454 4.78 -18.14 -28.18
C ALA A 454 3.45 -18.84 -27.82
N VAL A 455 3.43 -19.55 -26.70
CA VAL A 455 2.19 -20.16 -26.17
C VAL A 455 1.23 -19.07 -25.67
N ARG A 456 -0.05 -19.20 -26.03
CA ARG A 456 -1.12 -18.31 -25.58
C ARG A 456 -1.92 -18.96 -24.45
N PRO A 457 -2.35 -18.21 -23.42
CA PRO A 457 -3.16 -18.78 -22.34
C PRO A 457 -4.58 -19.14 -22.84
N ALA A 458 -5.13 -20.24 -22.31
CA ALA A 458 -6.53 -20.57 -22.48
C ALA A 458 -7.38 -19.73 -21.51
N GLU A 459 -7.97 -18.64 -22.00
CA GLU A 459 -8.79 -17.74 -21.18
C GLU A 459 -10.23 -18.25 -20.99
N PHE A 460 -10.79 -18.91 -22.00
CA PHE A 460 -12.17 -19.40 -21.98
C PHE A 460 -12.20 -20.93 -22.16
N ILE A 461 -12.97 -21.60 -21.30
CA ILE A 461 -13.29 -23.02 -21.44
C ILE A 461 -14.79 -23.11 -21.73
N ILE A 462 -15.16 -23.48 -22.95
CA ILE A 462 -16.56 -23.63 -23.37
C ILE A 462 -16.93 -25.11 -23.28
N LEU A 463 -17.78 -25.46 -22.31
CA LEU A 463 -18.34 -26.81 -22.18
C LEU A 463 -19.62 -26.91 -23.01
N LYS A 464 -19.60 -27.73 -24.06
CA LYS A 464 -20.79 -28.00 -24.89
C LYS A 464 -21.40 -29.33 -24.45
N PHE A 465 -22.53 -29.26 -23.76
CA PHE A 465 -23.30 -30.44 -23.39
C PHE A 465 -24.29 -30.77 -24.51
N SER A 466 -24.26 -32.01 -24.99
CA SER A 466 -25.26 -32.55 -25.90
C SER A 466 -25.89 -33.79 -25.29
N HIS A 467 -27.21 -33.89 -25.34
CA HIS A 467 -27.89 -35.13 -24.98
C HIS A 467 -27.69 -36.14 -26.10
N LYS A 468 -26.88 -37.16 -25.86
CA LYS A 468 -26.73 -38.29 -26.80
C LYS A 468 -27.95 -39.20 -26.63
N LEU A 469 -28.78 -39.31 -27.67
CA LEU A 469 -29.89 -40.27 -27.69
C LEU A 469 -29.34 -41.70 -27.61
N GLN A 470 -30.06 -42.56 -26.90
CA GLN A 470 -29.70 -43.96 -26.74
C GLN A 470 -29.67 -44.65 -28.11
N GLU A 471 -28.52 -45.20 -28.49
CA GLU A 471 -28.29 -45.82 -29.81
C GLU A 471 -28.72 -47.31 -29.85
N SER A 472 -29.20 -47.86 -28.73
CA SER A 472 -29.84 -49.17 -28.61
C SER A 472 -30.63 -49.32 -27.32
#